data_AF-A0A3D3MHT5-F1
#
_entry.id   AF-A0A3D3MHT5-F1
#
_cell.length_a   1.000
_cell.length_b   1.000
_cell.length_c   1.000
_cell.angle_alpha   90.00
_cell.angle_beta   90.00
_cell.angle_gamma   90.00
#
_symmetry.space_group_name_H-M   'P 1'
#
loop_
_entity.id
_entity.type
_entity.pdbx_description
1 polymer ?
#
loop_
_entity_poly.entity_id
_entity_poly.type
_entity_poly.pdbx_seq_one_letter_code
_entity_poly.pdbx_strand_id
1 'polypeptide(L)'
;MEKTFDKEYGGLTKDILGIYRPEEHIDNPYKLKDESNYKDDKGNIISYTYEGTGETKALYAGDNKQSWKIDPTKNMSNFFWKDFPGDRPSSVTYMKQQLKLAVSKRGKPEGFRCLGAALHVLEDYFSHTNFVEISLRRLGIDAYPWVSYYKGKQHTEIPIVSGRFLTDDTMASVGPKMGDLLFDPKIKEYKRRIPGQRSLAEKFILSVLEDLADGQKSDKAEKSTNYLGVEYATWLVWFNQFLTFQDFLAKEYQKTDKQEWMSRDFFEKLGSTSAETLQKGMGYTGQVMAFFPKLVVNIVLGSFDNIIPEAQSHLDKNYGDCPSHSQLAKDSYEHPLNKISAELAKIAVKDVGTQYKNGMSGPALADFVANKYFVHPSSPNARWSDKYLIPWVNSQSKEFIEKLSHGTVYEHAHHEVQAISDKSVKKIKEIMEFFAKKSK
;
A
#
# COMPACT_ATOMS: atom_id res chain seq x y z
N MET A 1 -17.07 19.35 18.18
CA MET A 1 -16.01 18.35 17.95
C MET A 1 -14.83 19.00 17.23
N GLU A 2 -14.99 19.48 15.99
CA GLU A 2 -13.94 20.20 15.23
C GLU A 2 -13.35 21.41 15.98
N LYS A 3 -14.17 22.38 16.43
CA LYS A 3 -13.68 23.54 17.21
C LYS A 3 -12.95 23.18 18.51
N THR A 4 -13.29 22.04 19.11
CA THR A 4 -12.62 21.54 20.33
C THR A 4 -11.29 20.90 19.96
N PHE A 5 -11.27 20.10 18.89
CA PHE A 5 -10.07 19.49 18.34
C PHE A 5 -9.06 20.56 17.89
N ASP A 6 -9.49 21.55 17.11
CA ASP A 6 -8.61 22.62 16.63
C ASP A 6 -8.03 23.46 17.77
N LYS A 7 -8.82 23.66 18.83
CA LYS A 7 -8.38 24.38 20.02
C LYS A 7 -7.34 23.58 20.83
N GLU A 8 -7.46 22.26 20.89
CA GLU A 8 -6.57 21.40 21.68
C GLU A 8 -5.32 20.93 20.91
N TYR A 9 -5.45 20.63 19.62
CA TYR A 9 -4.43 19.96 18.81
C TYR A 9 -3.94 20.80 17.62
N GLY A 10 -4.56 21.95 17.36
CA GLY A 10 -4.36 22.73 16.14
C GLY A 10 -5.21 22.22 14.98
N GLY A 11 -5.51 23.11 14.02
CA GLY A 11 -6.31 22.75 12.85
C GLY A 11 -5.60 21.75 11.93
N LEU A 12 -6.35 20.84 11.32
CA LEU A 12 -5.84 19.90 10.32
C LEU A 12 -5.67 20.61 8.96
N THR A 13 -4.43 20.96 8.61
CA THR A 13 -4.10 21.49 7.29
C THR A 13 -3.51 20.41 6.40
N LYS A 14 -3.43 20.67 5.08
CA LYS A 14 -2.72 19.79 4.14
C LYS A 14 -1.26 19.54 4.55
N ASP A 15 -0.62 20.52 5.18
CA ASP A 15 0.80 20.42 5.58
C ASP A 15 0.97 19.65 6.90
N ILE A 16 -0.10 19.54 7.69
CA ILE A 16 -0.14 18.72 8.90
C ILE A 16 -0.51 17.26 8.58
N LEU A 17 -1.41 17.06 7.62
CA LEU A 17 -1.78 15.71 7.14
C LEU A 17 -0.69 15.11 6.24
N GLY A 18 0.01 15.95 5.48
CA GLY A 18 1.02 15.53 4.52
C GLY A 18 0.42 14.75 3.35
N ILE A 19 1.30 14.03 2.65
CA ILE A 19 0.98 13.04 1.62
C ILE A 19 1.88 11.83 1.83
N TYR A 20 1.47 10.67 1.32
CA TYR A 20 2.28 9.46 1.42
C TYR A 20 3.66 9.66 0.77
N ARG A 21 4.72 9.27 1.51
CA ARG A 21 6.10 9.26 1.04
C ARG A 21 6.86 8.05 1.60
N PRO A 22 7.55 7.25 0.76
CA PRO A 22 8.24 6.03 1.21
C PRO A 22 9.26 6.26 2.33
N GLU A 23 9.97 7.39 2.32
CA GLU A 23 10.95 7.68 3.36
C GLU A 23 10.34 7.81 4.77
N GLU A 24 9.06 8.15 4.87
CA GLU A 24 8.34 8.31 6.15
C GLU A 24 7.87 6.98 6.74
N HIS A 25 7.86 5.92 5.93
CA HIS A 25 7.33 4.59 6.26
C HIS A 25 8.37 3.47 6.12
N ILE A 26 9.58 3.78 5.64
CA ILE A 26 10.64 2.79 5.33
C ILE A 26 10.24 1.88 4.17
N ASP A 27 9.35 2.34 3.31
CA ASP A 27 8.84 1.52 2.24
C ASP A 27 9.86 1.40 1.11
N ASN A 28 10.00 0.19 0.57
CA ASN A 28 10.84 -0.05 -0.59
C ASN A 28 10.21 0.58 -1.84
N PRO A 29 10.87 1.56 -2.49
CA PRO A 29 10.28 2.30 -3.60
C PRO A 29 10.34 1.57 -4.95
N TYR A 30 10.74 0.29 -4.97
CA TYR A 30 10.82 -0.52 -6.18
C TYR A 30 9.52 -0.49 -6.97
N LYS A 31 9.60 -0.15 -8.27
CA LYS A 31 8.47 -0.04 -9.21
C LYS A 31 7.36 0.97 -8.84
N LEU A 32 7.54 1.84 -7.84
CA LEU A 32 6.58 2.92 -7.60
C LEU A 32 6.45 3.81 -8.84
N LYS A 33 5.21 4.17 -9.20
CA LYS A 33 4.94 5.10 -10.31
C LYS A 33 5.37 6.51 -9.93
N ASP A 34 5.74 7.29 -10.94
CA ASP A 34 6.00 8.73 -10.74
C ASP A 34 4.67 9.47 -10.62
N GLU A 35 4.42 9.99 -9.41
CA GLU A 35 3.23 10.75 -9.08
C GLU A 35 3.56 12.24 -8.82
N SER A 36 4.83 12.65 -8.93
CA SER A 36 5.27 13.99 -8.54
C SER A 36 4.64 15.11 -9.37
N ASN A 37 4.10 14.76 -10.54
CA ASN A 37 3.46 15.68 -11.48
C ASN A 37 1.93 15.66 -11.40
N TYR A 38 1.34 14.93 -10.45
CA TYR A 38 -0.11 14.83 -10.30
C TYR A 38 -0.68 16.18 -9.84
N LYS A 39 -1.82 16.54 -10.42
CA LYS A 39 -2.47 17.83 -10.21
C LYS A 39 -3.79 17.69 -9.49
N ASP A 40 -4.11 18.68 -8.66
CA ASP A 40 -5.41 18.84 -8.03
C ASP A 40 -6.49 19.27 -9.05
N ASP A 41 -7.72 19.42 -8.57
CA ASP A 41 -8.88 19.88 -9.35
C ASP A 41 -8.72 21.31 -9.91
N LYS A 42 -7.74 22.07 -9.41
CA LYS A 42 -7.40 23.42 -9.83
C LYS A 42 -6.17 23.45 -10.76
N GLY A 43 -5.61 22.29 -11.10
CA GLY A 43 -4.45 22.18 -11.99
C GLY A 43 -3.10 22.45 -11.33
N ASN A 44 -3.03 22.57 -10.00
CA ASN A 44 -1.78 22.76 -9.25
C ASN A 44 -1.17 21.41 -8.89
N ILE A 45 0.16 21.32 -8.86
CA ILE A 45 0.86 20.11 -8.41
C ILE A 45 0.51 19.83 -6.94
N ILE A 46 0.08 18.61 -6.66
CA ILE A 46 -0.21 18.15 -5.31
C ILE A 46 1.09 18.18 -4.50
N SER A 47 1.11 19.05 -3.49
CA SER A 47 2.30 19.29 -2.67
C SER A 47 1.95 19.77 -1.26
N TYR A 48 2.86 19.49 -0.35
CA TYR A 48 2.83 19.92 1.04
C TYR A 48 4.19 20.51 1.43
N THR A 49 4.18 21.35 2.45
CA THR A 49 5.41 21.86 3.04
C THR A 49 5.79 21.01 4.24
N TYR A 50 6.98 20.42 4.23
CA TYR A 50 7.51 19.71 5.40
C TYR A 50 7.56 20.67 6.58
N GLU A 51 6.76 20.36 7.59
CA GLU A 51 6.58 21.26 8.72
C GLU A 51 7.93 21.55 9.41
N GLY A 52 8.28 22.83 9.52
CA GLY A 52 9.50 23.26 10.21
C GLY A 52 10.78 23.24 9.36
N THR A 53 10.74 22.77 8.12
CA THR A 53 11.87 22.89 7.16
C THR A 53 11.63 24.02 6.14
N GLY A 54 10.37 24.32 5.84
CA GLY A 54 10.00 25.23 4.76
C GLY A 54 10.17 24.63 3.36
N GLU A 55 10.57 23.36 3.27
CA GLU A 55 10.76 22.66 2.01
C GLU A 55 9.42 22.13 1.49
N THR A 56 9.05 22.52 0.27
CA THR A 56 7.86 21.99 -0.40
C THR A 56 8.19 20.70 -1.11
N LYS A 57 7.37 19.67 -0.90
CA LYS A 57 7.46 18.38 -1.57
C LYS A 57 6.17 18.07 -2.32
N ALA A 58 6.34 17.52 -3.51
CA ALA A 58 5.27 16.87 -4.24
C ALA A 58 5.15 15.40 -3.83
N LEU A 59 4.19 14.69 -4.43
CA LEU A 59 4.11 13.23 -4.38
C LEU A 59 5.41 12.57 -4.87
N TYR A 60 5.58 11.30 -4.54
CA TYR A 60 6.83 10.59 -4.79
C TYR A 60 7.17 10.50 -6.29
N ALA A 61 8.44 10.74 -6.64
CA ALA A 61 8.93 10.78 -8.02
C ALA A 61 9.20 9.39 -8.64
N GLY A 62 8.45 8.37 -8.19
CA GLY A 62 8.54 6.98 -8.67
C GLY A 62 9.89 6.30 -8.45
N ASP A 63 10.10 5.10 -8.98
CA ASP A 63 11.35 4.34 -8.82
C ASP A 63 12.54 4.95 -9.60
N ASN A 64 13.63 5.33 -8.91
CA ASN A 64 14.87 5.83 -9.54
C ASN A 64 15.86 4.70 -9.90
N LYS A 65 15.52 3.44 -9.66
CA LYS A 65 16.34 2.24 -9.89
C LYS A 65 17.65 2.21 -9.10
N GLN A 66 17.75 3.01 -8.03
CA GLN A 66 18.93 3.11 -7.17
C GLN A 66 18.60 2.97 -5.69
N SER A 67 17.47 3.49 -5.25
CA SER A 67 17.05 3.54 -3.85
C SER A 67 16.92 2.16 -3.22
N TRP A 68 16.38 1.17 -3.95
CA TRP A 68 16.17 -0.18 -3.42
C TRP A 68 17.41 -1.08 -3.48
N LYS A 69 18.44 -0.70 -4.26
CA LYS A 69 19.69 -1.47 -4.35
C LYS A 69 20.40 -1.54 -2.99
N ILE A 70 21.13 -2.62 -2.76
CA ILE A 70 21.89 -2.82 -1.52
C ILE A 70 23.14 -1.93 -1.48
N ASP A 71 23.33 -1.22 -0.38
CA ASP A 71 24.58 -0.59 0.03
C ASP A 71 25.50 -1.69 0.60
N PRO A 72 26.60 -2.05 -0.10
CA PRO A 72 27.51 -3.10 0.37
C PRO A 72 28.24 -2.73 1.66
N THR A 73 28.33 -1.44 2.02
CA THR A 73 29.03 -1.00 3.24
C THR A 73 28.21 -1.25 4.50
N LYS A 74 26.88 -1.09 4.41
CA LYS A 74 25.96 -1.29 5.54
C LYS A 74 25.23 -2.62 5.48
N ASN A 75 25.23 -3.27 4.32
CA ASN A 75 24.43 -4.44 4.03
C ASN A 75 22.93 -4.18 4.22
N MET A 76 22.45 -3.05 3.65
CA MET A 76 21.06 -2.60 3.74
C MET A 76 20.68 -1.90 2.43
N SER A 77 19.39 -1.83 2.07
CA SER A 77 18.95 -1.02 0.92
C SER A 77 19.38 0.45 1.01
N ASN A 78 19.69 1.10 -0.12
CA ASN A 78 20.20 2.47 -0.14
C ASN A 78 19.24 3.48 0.51
N PHE A 79 17.93 3.33 0.31
CA PHE A 79 16.93 4.30 0.79
C PHE A 79 16.87 4.45 2.32
N PHE A 80 17.46 3.52 3.08
CA PHE A 80 17.61 3.67 4.53
C PHE A 80 18.54 4.84 4.89
N TRP A 81 19.66 5.00 4.19
CA TRP A 81 20.78 5.88 4.61
C TRP A 81 21.31 6.83 3.54
N LYS A 82 21.02 6.56 2.25
CA LYS A 82 21.54 7.32 1.12
C LYS A 82 20.50 8.31 0.66
N ASP A 83 20.81 9.59 0.83
CA ASP A 83 20.05 10.67 0.23
C ASP A 83 20.36 10.76 -1.27
N PHE A 84 19.35 11.09 -2.06
CA PHE A 84 19.45 11.43 -3.48
C PHE A 84 19.14 12.92 -3.62
N PRO A 85 20.16 13.80 -3.60
CA PRO A 85 19.97 15.24 -3.54
C PRO A 85 19.05 15.77 -4.64
N GLY A 86 18.15 16.70 -4.26
CA GLY A 86 17.15 17.28 -5.17
C GLY A 86 15.92 16.43 -5.42
N ASP A 87 15.92 15.17 -4.98
CA ASP A 87 14.84 14.21 -5.24
C ASP A 87 14.30 13.61 -3.92
N ARG A 88 15.16 12.96 -3.12
CA ARG A 88 14.71 12.05 -2.03
C ARG A 88 15.67 12.03 -0.84
N PRO A 89 15.23 12.44 0.37
CA PRO A 89 15.94 12.07 1.58
C PRO A 89 15.79 10.56 1.84
N SER A 90 16.76 9.99 2.53
CA SER A 90 16.66 8.66 3.11
C SER A 90 15.72 8.66 4.33
N SER A 91 15.18 7.49 4.69
CA SER A 91 14.35 7.34 5.89
C SER A 91 15.06 7.79 7.16
N VAL A 92 16.37 7.50 7.29
CA VAL A 92 17.17 7.97 8.42
C VAL A 92 17.32 9.49 8.38
N THR A 93 17.54 10.10 7.22
CA THR A 93 17.61 11.58 7.13
C THR A 93 16.29 12.23 7.56
N TYR A 94 15.15 11.73 7.07
CA TYR A 94 13.83 12.21 7.48
C TYR A 94 13.63 12.07 9.00
N MET A 95 13.88 10.88 9.56
CA MET A 95 13.76 10.62 10.99
C MET A 95 14.66 11.54 11.82
N LYS A 96 15.92 11.75 11.41
CA LYS A 96 16.84 12.67 12.09
C LYS A 96 16.35 14.11 12.05
N GLN A 97 15.76 14.56 10.95
CA GLN A 97 15.15 15.90 10.85
C GLN A 97 13.97 16.04 11.81
N GLN A 98 13.07 15.05 11.83
CA GLN A 98 11.90 15.03 12.72
C GLN A 98 12.29 15.02 14.20
N LEU A 99 13.32 14.27 14.61
CA LEU A 99 13.83 14.32 15.99
C LEU A 99 14.41 15.69 16.36
N LYS A 100 15.15 16.33 15.44
CA LYS A 100 15.70 17.67 15.68
C LYS A 100 14.58 18.71 15.84
N LEU A 101 13.55 18.63 15.01
CA LEU A 101 12.35 19.48 15.08
C LEU A 101 11.53 19.22 16.35
N ALA A 102 11.38 17.96 16.74
CA ALA A 102 10.72 17.59 17.98
C ALA A 102 11.38 18.24 19.19
N VAL A 103 12.72 18.20 19.25
CA VAL A 103 13.48 18.81 20.35
C VAL A 103 13.46 20.34 20.27
N SER A 104 13.51 20.95 19.08
CA SER A 104 13.44 22.41 18.95
C SER A 104 12.07 22.99 19.36
N LYS A 105 11.00 22.19 19.21
CA LYS A 105 9.62 22.52 19.63
C LYS A 105 9.19 21.76 20.89
N ARG A 106 10.14 21.37 21.75
CA ARG A 106 9.90 20.55 22.93
C ARG A 106 8.79 21.12 23.81
N GLY A 107 7.86 20.24 24.22
CA GLY A 107 6.72 20.59 25.08
C GLY A 107 5.54 21.24 24.35
N LYS A 108 5.61 21.40 23.03
CA LYS A 108 4.52 21.94 22.21
C LYS A 108 3.86 20.84 21.37
N PRO A 109 2.58 20.97 20.99
CA PRO A 109 1.88 19.99 20.14
C PRO A 109 2.64 19.65 18.85
N GLU A 110 3.23 20.64 18.20
CA GLU A 110 4.02 20.46 16.97
C GLU A 110 5.28 19.64 17.22
N GLY A 111 5.92 19.81 18.38
CA GLY A 111 7.07 19.01 18.78
C GLY A 111 6.70 17.55 19.02
N PHE A 112 5.53 17.30 19.62
CA PHE A 112 5.01 15.93 19.78
C PHE A 112 4.62 15.29 18.45
N ARG A 113 4.08 16.05 17.50
CA ARG A 113 3.82 15.56 16.14
C ARG A 113 5.11 15.15 15.43
N CYS A 114 6.14 15.99 15.46
CA CYS A 114 7.45 15.65 14.89
C CYS A 114 8.08 14.44 15.61
N LEU A 115 7.91 14.34 16.93
CA LEU A 115 8.37 13.17 17.68
C LEU A 115 7.64 11.91 17.23
N GLY A 116 6.31 11.98 17.06
CA GLY A 116 5.49 10.90 16.53
C GLY A 116 5.96 10.46 15.14
N ALA A 117 6.18 11.39 14.22
CA ALA A 117 6.69 11.11 12.88
C ALA A 117 8.05 10.40 12.91
N ALA A 118 8.98 10.82 13.77
CA ALA A 118 10.27 10.15 13.93
C ALA A 118 10.14 8.73 14.53
N LEU A 119 9.29 8.57 15.55
CA LEU A 119 9.07 7.30 16.23
C LEU A 119 8.32 6.30 15.34
N HIS A 120 7.44 6.79 14.46
CA HIS A 120 6.78 6.00 13.43
C HIS A 120 7.81 5.31 12.52
N VAL A 121 8.77 6.06 11.98
CA VAL A 121 9.85 5.51 11.16
C VAL A 121 10.64 4.44 11.94
N LEU A 122 10.93 4.69 13.22
CA LEU A 122 11.63 3.72 14.07
C LEU A 122 10.81 2.44 14.31
N GLU A 123 9.51 2.55 14.49
CA GLU A 123 8.60 1.41 14.63
C GLU A 123 8.58 0.57 13.36
N ASP A 124 8.44 1.23 12.20
CA ASP A 124 8.37 0.58 10.90
C ASP A 124 9.67 -0.17 10.59
N TYR A 125 10.82 0.28 11.10
CA TYR A 125 12.07 -0.43 10.92
C TYR A 125 12.04 -1.87 11.46
N PHE A 126 11.41 -2.13 12.61
CA PHE A 126 11.32 -3.49 13.17
C PHE A 126 10.25 -4.36 12.53
N SER A 127 9.43 -3.74 11.70
CA SER A 127 8.10 -4.21 11.37
C SER A 127 7.95 -4.47 9.87
N HIS A 128 8.47 -3.56 9.07
CA HIS A 128 8.47 -3.58 7.60
C HIS A 128 9.80 -4.07 7.05
N THR A 129 10.77 -4.46 7.90
CA THR A 129 12.06 -5.01 7.46
C THR A 129 12.27 -6.43 7.96
N ASN A 130 13.17 -7.16 7.31
CA ASN A 130 13.59 -8.51 7.72
C ASN A 130 14.57 -8.51 8.93
N PHE A 131 14.56 -7.46 9.77
CA PHE A 131 15.48 -7.30 10.90
C PHE A 131 15.35 -8.45 11.90
N VAL A 132 14.13 -8.90 12.20
CA VAL A 132 13.88 -9.94 13.21
C VAL A 132 14.33 -11.30 12.67
N GLU A 133 14.05 -11.60 11.41
CA GLU A 133 14.44 -12.80 10.70
C GLU A 133 15.97 -12.95 10.72
N ILE A 134 16.72 -11.90 10.33
CA ILE A 134 18.18 -11.91 10.37
C ILE A 134 18.69 -12.01 11.82
N SER A 135 18.02 -11.35 12.76
CA SER A 135 18.38 -11.44 14.20
C SER A 135 18.22 -12.86 14.74
N LEU A 136 17.20 -13.60 14.32
CA LEU A 136 16.99 -15.00 14.65
C LEU A 136 18.04 -15.91 14.01
N ARG A 137 18.39 -15.69 12.74
CA ARG A 137 19.49 -16.42 12.05
C ARG A 137 20.82 -16.27 12.77
N ARG A 138 21.10 -15.07 13.27
CA ARG A 138 22.29 -14.80 14.09
C ARG A 138 22.29 -15.55 15.42
N LEU A 139 21.12 -15.88 15.97
CA LEU A 139 20.96 -16.73 17.16
C LEU A 139 20.94 -18.23 16.83
N GLY A 140 21.17 -18.61 15.57
CA GLY A 140 21.18 -20.00 15.12
C GLY A 140 19.82 -20.55 14.71
N ILE A 141 18.78 -19.71 14.64
CA ILE A 141 17.45 -20.10 14.17
C ILE A 141 17.33 -19.81 12.67
N ASP A 142 17.08 -20.82 11.85
CA ASP A 142 17.08 -20.71 10.38
C ASP A 142 15.84 -19.98 9.83
N ALA A 143 15.51 -18.77 10.31
CA ALA A 143 14.36 -18.00 9.84
C ALA A 143 14.51 -17.57 8.37
N TYR A 144 13.42 -17.64 7.59
CA TYR A 144 13.38 -17.23 6.19
C TYR A 144 13.55 -15.71 6.10
N PRO A 145 14.61 -15.18 5.48
CA PRO A 145 14.97 -13.77 5.58
C PRO A 145 14.35 -12.88 4.48
N TRP A 146 13.47 -13.43 3.64
CA TRP A 146 12.78 -12.67 2.60
C TRP A 146 13.69 -12.03 1.54
N VAL A 147 14.79 -12.74 1.22
CA VAL A 147 15.71 -12.41 0.11
C VAL A 147 15.92 -13.66 -0.73
N SER A 148 15.62 -13.65 -2.03
CA SER A 148 15.49 -14.87 -2.85
C SER A 148 16.73 -15.78 -2.93
N TYR A 149 17.93 -15.26 -2.63
CA TYR A 149 19.21 -15.98 -2.71
C TYR A 149 19.80 -16.35 -1.33
N TYR A 150 18.97 -16.44 -0.29
CA TYR A 150 19.43 -16.67 1.08
C TYR A 150 19.89 -18.10 1.40
N LYS A 151 19.45 -19.11 0.63
CA LYS A 151 19.74 -20.52 0.95
C LYS A 151 21.25 -20.77 0.99
N GLY A 152 21.73 -21.28 2.12
CA GLY A 152 23.16 -21.53 2.37
C GLY A 152 23.99 -20.28 2.70
N LYS A 153 23.37 -19.11 2.88
CA LYS A 153 24.05 -17.86 3.27
C LYS A 153 24.07 -17.65 4.77
N GLN A 154 25.18 -17.10 5.26
CA GLN A 154 25.29 -16.69 6.66
C GLN A 154 24.51 -15.39 6.91
N HIS A 155 24.08 -15.16 8.15
CA HIS A 155 23.33 -13.96 8.54
C HIS A 155 24.07 -12.66 8.22
N THR A 156 25.42 -12.66 8.16
CA THR A 156 26.24 -11.49 7.78
C THR A 156 26.22 -11.17 6.29
N GLU A 157 25.80 -12.10 5.43
CA GLU A 157 25.73 -11.93 3.98
C GLU A 157 24.32 -11.55 3.50
N ILE A 158 23.32 -11.60 4.40
CA ILE A 158 21.91 -11.34 4.08
C ILE A 158 21.62 -9.87 4.37
N PRO A 159 21.23 -9.04 3.38
CA PRO A 159 21.00 -7.62 3.62
C PRO A 159 19.69 -7.36 4.37
N ILE A 160 19.63 -6.23 5.08
CA ILE A 160 18.33 -5.70 5.51
C ILE A 160 17.62 -5.15 4.28
N VAL A 161 16.41 -5.66 4.06
CA VAL A 161 15.47 -5.20 3.04
C VAL A 161 14.15 -4.81 3.69
N SER A 162 13.40 -3.93 3.03
CA SER A 162 12.05 -3.58 3.45
C SER A 162 11.03 -4.03 2.42
N GLY A 163 9.79 -4.18 2.89
CA GLY A 163 8.65 -4.47 2.04
C GLY A 163 8.38 -3.31 1.08
N ARG A 164 7.86 -3.62 -0.10
CA ARG A 164 7.36 -2.60 -1.03
C ARG A 164 5.98 -2.16 -0.59
N PHE A 165 5.73 -0.86 -0.69
CA PHE A 165 4.39 -0.33 -0.60
C PHE A 165 3.62 -0.69 -1.86
N LEU A 166 2.71 -1.64 -1.72
CA LEU A 166 1.78 -2.00 -2.79
C LEU A 166 0.52 -1.16 -2.64
N THR A 167 -0.26 -1.07 -3.71
CA THR A 167 -1.53 -0.36 -3.69
C THR A 167 -2.45 -0.88 -2.57
N ASP A 168 -2.30 -2.17 -2.27
CA ASP A 168 -2.99 -2.89 -1.21
C ASP A 168 -2.77 -2.33 0.21
N ASP A 169 -1.61 -1.72 0.50
CA ASP A 169 -1.32 -1.09 1.80
C ASP A 169 -2.06 0.26 1.95
N THR A 170 -2.15 1.01 0.84
CA THR A 170 -3.05 2.16 0.72
C THR A 170 -4.51 1.69 0.85
N MET A 171 -4.84 0.53 0.28
CA MET A 171 -6.20 -0.01 0.31
C MET A 171 -6.60 -0.56 1.67
N ALA A 172 -5.67 -1.11 2.47
CA ALA A 172 -5.96 -1.59 3.81
C ALA A 172 -6.23 -0.42 4.76
N SER A 173 -5.48 0.67 4.62
CA SER A 173 -5.63 1.89 5.43
C SER A 173 -6.83 2.76 5.02
N VAL A 174 -7.22 2.74 3.73
CA VAL A 174 -8.30 3.58 3.19
C VAL A 174 -9.60 2.78 2.99
N GLY A 175 -9.54 1.45 2.87
CA GLY A 175 -10.65 0.55 2.56
C GLY A 175 -11.87 0.66 3.47
N PRO A 176 -11.72 0.69 4.81
CA PRO A 176 -12.86 0.89 5.72
C PRO A 176 -13.59 2.23 5.49
N LYS A 177 -12.83 3.32 5.23
CA LYS A 177 -13.39 4.64 4.89
C LYS A 177 -13.94 4.69 3.46
N MET A 178 -13.42 3.84 2.57
CA MET A 178 -13.88 3.72 1.19
C MET A 178 -15.14 2.88 1.04
N GLY A 179 -15.41 1.96 1.97
CA GLY A 179 -16.71 1.30 2.08
C GLY A 179 -17.83 2.34 2.15
N ASP A 180 -17.69 3.36 3.00
CA ASP A 180 -18.65 4.46 3.09
C ASP A 180 -18.75 5.28 1.79
N LEU A 181 -17.69 5.35 0.98
CA LEU A 181 -17.66 6.10 -0.28
C LEU A 181 -18.22 5.30 -1.47
N LEU A 182 -18.01 3.99 -1.47
CA LEU A 182 -18.54 3.02 -2.44
C LEU A 182 -20.03 2.71 -2.18
N PHE A 183 -20.46 2.74 -0.92
CA PHE A 183 -21.82 2.41 -0.47
C PHE A 183 -22.56 3.59 0.15
N ASP A 184 -22.13 4.82 -0.12
CA ASP A 184 -22.76 6.03 0.44
C ASP A 184 -24.28 5.98 0.21
N PRO A 185 -25.09 5.77 1.26
CA PRO A 185 -26.53 5.59 1.11
C PRO A 185 -27.24 6.92 0.86
N LYS A 186 -26.51 8.04 0.89
CA LYS A 186 -27.07 9.37 0.64
C LYS A 186 -27.28 9.55 -0.86
N ILE A 187 -28.49 9.97 -1.21
CA ILE A 187 -28.82 10.42 -2.56
C ILE A 187 -27.97 11.66 -2.86
N LYS A 188 -27.01 11.52 -3.78
CA LYS A 188 -26.19 12.64 -4.26
C LYS A 188 -26.90 13.34 -5.41
N GLU A 189 -26.76 14.66 -5.48
CA GLU A 189 -27.16 15.40 -6.67
C GLU A 189 -26.41 14.85 -7.89
N TYR A 190 -27.14 14.60 -8.97
CA TYR A 190 -26.57 14.11 -10.21
C TYR A 190 -25.61 15.16 -10.79
N LYS A 191 -24.32 14.84 -10.80
CA LYS A 191 -23.31 15.60 -11.53
C LYS A 191 -22.97 14.84 -12.81
N ARG A 192 -23.04 15.54 -13.94
CA ARG A 192 -22.71 14.94 -15.23
C ARG A 192 -21.23 14.55 -15.25
N ARG A 193 -20.97 13.34 -15.73
CA ARG A 193 -19.62 12.82 -15.93
C ARG A 193 -18.86 13.66 -16.95
N ILE A 194 -17.60 13.98 -16.66
CA ILE A 194 -16.66 14.56 -17.62
C ILE A 194 -15.86 13.41 -18.25
N PRO A 195 -15.79 13.29 -19.59
CA PRO A 195 -15.02 12.23 -20.24
C PRO A 195 -13.56 12.21 -19.79
N GLY A 196 -13.06 11.03 -19.44
CA GLY A 196 -11.69 10.83 -18.93
C GLY A 196 -11.52 11.14 -17.45
N GLN A 197 -12.47 11.82 -16.80
CA GLN A 197 -12.45 11.99 -15.35
C GLN A 197 -12.91 10.68 -14.67
N ARG A 198 -12.26 10.35 -13.56
CA ARG A 198 -12.56 9.19 -12.73
C ARG A 198 -12.94 9.65 -11.34
N SER A 199 -14.00 9.08 -10.80
CA SER A 199 -14.32 9.20 -9.38
C SER A 199 -13.25 8.52 -8.52
N LEU A 200 -13.19 8.88 -7.24
CA LEU A 200 -12.29 8.24 -6.28
C LEU A 200 -12.52 6.72 -6.22
N ALA A 201 -13.78 6.29 -6.24
CA ALA A 201 -14.17 4.89 -6.31
C ALA A 201 -13.63 4.17 -7.56
N GLU A 202 -13.76 4.77 -8.75
CA GLU A 202 -13.28 4.13 -9.99
C GLU A 202 -11.76 4.07 -10.05
N LYS A 203 -11.06 5.09 -9.57
CA LYS A 203 -9.60 5.05 -9.44
C LYS A 203 -9.17 3.95 -8.47
N PHE A 204 -9.88 3.80 -7.36
CA PHE A 204 -9.64 2.73 -6.40
C PHE A 204 -9.79 1.35 -7.06
N ILE A 205 -10.93 1.08 -7.73
CA ILE A 205 -11.16 -0.20 -8.41
C ILE A 205 -10.11 -0.48 -9.49
N LEU A 206 -9.72 0.53 -10.28
CA LEU A 206 -8.64 0.40 -11.26
C LEU A 206 -7.34 -0.01 -10.59
N SER A 207 -6.94 0.70 -9.53
CA SER A 207 -5.67 0.46 -8.85
C SER A 207 -5.62 -0.94 -8.23
N VAL A 208 -6.71 -1.39 -7.61
CA VAL A 208 -6.86 -2.76 -7.08
C VAL A 208 -6.67 -3.80 -8.19
N LEU A 209 -7.35 -3.62 -9.32
CA LEU A 209 -7.30 -4.58 -10.42
C LEU A 209 -5.95 -4.56 -11.15
N GLU A 210 -5.27 -3.42 -11.23
CA GLU A 210 -3.92 -3.29 -11.77
C GLU A 210 -2.90 -4.07 -10.92
N ASP A 211 -2.93 -3.87 -9.61
CA ASP A 211 -2.00 -4.51 -8.66
C ASP A 211 -2.15 -6.03 -8.70
N LEU A 212 -3.39 -6.52 -8.58
CA LEU A 212 -3.71 -7.95 -8.64
C LEU A 212 -3.37 -8.58 -10.00
N ALA A 213 -3.57 -7.86 -11.10
CA ALA A 213 -3.21 -8.34 -12.44
C ALA A 213 -1.70 -8.44 -12.63
N ASP A 214 -0.92 -7.53 -12.04
CA ASP A 214 0.53 -7.55 -12.12
C ASP A 214 1.14 -8.62 -11.22
N GLY A 215 0.62 -8.81 -10.00
CA GLY A 215 0.99 -9.92 -9.12
C GLY A 215 0.66 -11.30 -9.71
N GLN A 216 -0.43 -11.42 -10.48
CA GLN A 216 -0.78 -12.67 -11.16
C GLN A 216 0.21 -13.06 -12.28
N LYS A 217 0.76 -12.09 -13.03
CA LYS A 217 1.69 -12.37 -14.14
C LYS A 217 3.04 -12.94 -13.67
N SER A 218 3.41 -12.73 -12.42
CA SER A 218 4.64 -13.27 -11.83
C SER A 218 4.54 -14.74 -11.41
N ASP A 219 3.33 -15.32 -11.37
CA ASP A 219 3.09 -16.72 -11.04
C ASP A 219 2.94 -17.57 -12.32
N LYS A 220 3.81 -18.57 -12.51
CA LYS A 220 3.72 -19.54 -13.61
C LYS A 220 3.00 -20.83 -13.21
N ALA A 221 2.47 -20.92 -11.99
CA ALA A 221 1.61 -22.03 -11.57
C ALA A 221 0.15 -21.68 -11.89
N GLU A 222 -0.28 -21.99 -13.12
CA GLU A 222 -1.70 -22.16 -13.41
C GLU A 222 -2.30 -23.15 -12.39
N LYS A 223 -3.37 -22.73 -11.69
CA LYS A 223 -4.26 -23.49 -10.76
C LYS A 223 -4.24 -23.08 -9.27
N SER A 224 -4.30 -21.79 -8.95
CA SER A 224 -4.98 -21.39 -7.70
C SER A 224 -6.49 -21.65 -7.81
N THR A 225 -7.19 -21.92 -6.72
CA THR A 225 -8.65 -22.18 -6.68
C THR A 225 -9.44 -20.97 -6.19
N ASN A 226 -8.75 -19.86 -5.88
CA ASN A 226 -9.37 -18.58 -5.47
C ASN A 226 -9.93 -17.78 -6.66
N TYR A 227 -9.97 -18.38 -7.85
CA TYR A 227 -10.50 -17.75 -9.05
C TYR A 227 -12.02 -17.84 -9.10
N LEU A 228 -12.67 -16.70 -9.34
CA LEU A 228 -14.04 -16.62 -9.85
C LEU A 228 -14.15 -17.12 -11.31
N GLY A 229 -13.29 -18.05 -11.73
CA GLY A 229 -13.15 -18.56 -13.10
C GLY A 229 -12.58 -17.57 -14.12
N VAL A 230 -12.09 -16.39 -13.70
CA VAL A 230 -11.59 -15.31 -14.57
C VAL A 230 -10.37 -14.62 -13.94
N GLU A 231 -9.32 -14.40 -14.72
CA GLU A 231 -8.06 -13.74 -14.31
C GLU A 231 -8.25 -12.26 -13.97
N TYR A 232 -7.47 -11.73 -13.01
CA TYR A 232 -7.50 -10.30 -12.65
C TYR A 232 -7.13 -9.39 -13.82
N ALA A 233 -6.20 -9.84 -14.68
CA ALA A 233 -5.89 -9.13 -15.93
C ALA A 233 -7.12 -9.01 -16.85
N THR A 234 -7.95 -10.05 -16.90
CA THR A 234 -9.21 -10.03 -17.67
C THR A 234 -10.23 -9.08 -17.04
N TRP A 235 -10.35 -9.09 -15.70
CA TRP A 235 -11.20 -8.14 -14.98
C TRP A 235 -10.77 -6.68 -15.18
N LEU A 236 -9.47 -6.40 -15.14
CA LEU A 236 -8.90 -5.08 -15.41
C LEU A 236 -9.26 -4.59 -16.81
N VAL A 237 -9.15 -5.47 -17.82
CA VAL A 237 -9.53 -5.15 -19.20
C VAL A 237 -11.02 -4.82 -19.28
N TRP A 238 -11.88 -5.62 -18.65
CA TRP A 238 -13.32 -5.39 -18.63
C TRP A 238 -13.71 -4.07 -17.94
N PHE A 239 -13.09 -3.76 -16.81
CA PHE A 239 -13.35 -2.50 -16.11
C PHE A 239 -12.90 -1.29 -16.94
N ASN A 240 -11.75 -1.38 -17.60
CA ASN A 240 -11.29 -0.35 -18.53
C ASN A 240 -12.22 -0.16 -19.75
N GLN A 241 -12.74 -1.25 -20.33
CA GLN A 241 -13.73 -1.19 -21.40
C GLN A 241 -15.02 -0.50 -20.94
N PHE A 242 -15.48 -0.82 -19.73
CA PHE A 242 -16.62 -0.16 -19.11
C PHE A 242 -16.40 1.35 -18.95
N LEU A 243 -15.25 1.77 -18.39
CA LEU A 243 -14.93 3.19 -18.21
C LEU A 243 -14.82 3.92 -19.56
N THR A 244 -14.30 3.26 -20.58
CA THR A 244 -14.22 3.80 -21.95
C THR A 244 -15.61 4.02 -22.54
N PHE A 245 -16.53 3.07 -22.32
CA PHE A 245 -17.92 3.21 -22.75
C PHE A 245 -18.65 4.34 -22.01
N GLN A 246 -18.39 4.51 -20.71
CA GLN A 246 -18.89 5.65 -19.94
C GLN A 246 -18.39 6.99 -20.48
N ASP A 247 -17.12 7.08 -20.86
CA ASP A 247 -16.54 8.27 -21.48
C ASP A 247 -17.16 8.54 -22.85
N PHE A 248 -17.44 7.49 -23.63
CA PHE A 248 -18.16 7.61 -24.89
C PHE A 248 -19.56 8.17 -24.68
N LEU A 249 -20.36 7.61 -23.77
CA LEU A 249 -21.70 8.12 -23.46
C LEU A 249 -21.64 9.59 -23.00
N ALA A 250 -20.70 9.93 -22.11
CA ALA A 250 -20.52 11.31 -21.67
C ALA A 250 -20.18 12.27 -22.82
N LYS A 251 -19.37 11.83 -23.80
CA LYS A 251 -19.08 12.61 -25.02
C LYS A 251 -20.31 12.78 -25.89
N GLU A 252 -21.10 11.73 -26.11
CA GLU A 252 -22.33 11.81 -26.90
C GLU A 252 -23.36 12.74 -26.23
N TYR A 253 -23.52 12.64 -24.92
CA TYR A 253 -24.32 13.55 -24.11
C TYR A 253 -23.92 15.03 -24.31
N GLN A 254 -22.63 15.35 -24.29
CA GLN A 254 -22.13 16.71 -24.53
C GLN A 254 -22.39 17.20 -25.97
N LYS A 255 -22.29 16.32 -26.97
CA LYS A 255 -22.59 16.66 -28.37
C LYS A 255 -24.06 17.03 -28.56
N THR A 256 -24.95 16.35 -27.82
CA THR A 256 -26.40 16.57 -27.91
C THR A 256 -26.92 17.77 -27.10
N ASP A 257 -26.12 18.42 -26.26
CA ASP A 257 -26.57 19.57 -25.43
C ASP A 257 -27.09 20.78 -26.23
N LYS A 258 -26.78 20.84 -27.54
CA LYS A 258 -27.31 21.87 -28.45
C LYS A 258 -28.62 21.45 -29.14
N GLN A 259 -29.18 20.29 -28.80
CA GLN A 259 -30.46 19.80 -29.30
C GLN A 259 -31.32 19.32 -28.12
N GLU A 260 -32.59 19.73 -28.08
CA GLU A 260 -33.49 19.37 -26.98
C GLU A 260 -33.62 17.83 -26.86
N TRP A 261 -33.11 17.31 -25.74
CA TRP A 261 -33.02 15.89 -25.35
C TRP A 261 -34.39 15.21 -25.09
N MET A 262 -35.48 15.80 -25.58
CA MET A 262 -36.83 15.24 -25.50
C MET A 262 -37.58 15.34 -26.84
N SER A 263 -36.90 15.61 -27.95
CA SER A 263 -37.54 15.45 -29.25
C SER A 263 -37.67 13.95 -29.57
N ARG A 264 -38.91 13.50 -29.82
CA ARG A 264 -39.24 12.15 -30.34
C ARG A 264 -38.31 11.73 -31.49
N ASP A 265 -37.81 12.72 -32.22
CA ASP A 265 -36.85 12.64 -33.30
C ASP A 265 -35.53 11.91 -32.98
N PHE A 266 -34.98 11.99 -31.76
CA PHE A 266 -33.69 11.34 -31.46
C PHE A 266 -33.80 9.81 -31.48
N PHE A 267 -34.82 9.27 -30.80
CA PHE A 267 -35.11 7.84 -30.79
C PHE A 267 -35.76 7.37 -32.11
N GLU A 268 -36.52 8.22 -32.80
CA GLU A 268 -37.06 7.93 -34.13
C GLU A 268 -35.96 7.87 -35.21
N LYS A 269 -34.96 8.76 -35.19
CA LYS A 269 -33.83 8.77 -36.15
C LYS A 269 -32.78 7.70 -35.88
N LEU A 270 -32.61 7.29 -34.62
CA LEU A 270 -31.70 6.22 -34.25
C LEU A 270 -32.18 4.85 -34.74
N GLY A 271 -33.47 4.72 -35.08
CA GLY A 271 -34.09 3.45 -35.40
C GLY A 271 -34.18 2.53 -34.18
N SER A 272 -35.11 1.59 -34.20
CA SER A 272 -35.34 0.65 -33.10
C SER A 272 -34.07 -0.08 -32.68
N THR A 273 -33.20 -0.44 -33.62
CA THR A 273 -31.94 -1.14 -33.38
C THR A 273 -30.93 -0.32 -32.56
N SER A 274 -30.82 1.00 -32.79
CA SER A 274 -29.85 1.82 -32.05
C SER A 274 -30.41 2.28 -30.70
N ALA A 275 -31.72 2.49 -30.61
CA ALA A 275 -32.43 2.68 -29.35
C ALA A 275 -32.32 1.43 -28.44
N GLU A 276 -32.52 0.24 -29.01
CA GLU A 276 -32.32 -1.04 -28.32
C GLU A 276 -30.85 -1.26 -27.95
N THR A 277 -29.91 -0.84 -28.80
CA THR A 277 -28.46 -0.86 -28.48
C THR A 277 -28.15 0.05 -27.29
N LEU A 278 -28.70 1.26 -27.26
CA LEU A 278 -28.50 2.21 -26.16
C LEU A 278 -29.15 1.71 -24.87
N GLN A 279 -30.37 1.18 -24.96
CA GLN A 279 -31.11 0.61 -23.83
C GLN A 279 -30.42 -0.65 -23.28
N LYS A 280 -29.94 -1.54 -24.16
CA LYS A 280 -29.10 -2.69 -23.76
C LYS A 280 -27.79 -2.21 -23.12
N GLY A 281 -27.16 -1.18 -23.69
CA GLY A 281 -25.98 -0.55 -23.11
C GLY A 281 -26.21 -0.01 -21.70
N MET A 282 -27.29 0.74 -21.49
CA MET A 282 -27.69 1.28 -20.17
C MET A 282 -28.09 0.18 -19.18
N GLY A 283 -28.85 -0.82 -19.63
CA GLY A 283 -29.22 -1.98 -18.82
C GLY A 283 -28.00 -2.79 -18.38
N TYR A 284 -27.06 -3.04 -19.30
CA TYR A 284 -25.78 -3.67 -18.99
C TYR A 284 -24.91 -2.81 -18.10
N THR A 285 -24.87 -1.49 -18.32
CA THR A 285 -24.17 -0.54 -17.44
C THR A 285 -24.67 -0.64 -16.00
N GLY A 286 -26.00 -0.67 -15.80
CA GLY A 286 -26.60 -0.84 -14.47
C GLY A 286 -26.28 -2.18 -13.82
N GLN A 287 -26.33 -3.29 -14.58
CA GLN A 287 -25.98 -4.62 -14.08
C GLN A 287 -24.49 -4.73 -13.71
N VAL A 288 -23.62 -4.13 -14.53
CA VAL A 288 -22.18 -4.09 -14.33
C VAL A 288 -21.81 -3.23 -13.11
N MET A 289 -22.46 -2.07 -12.95
CA MET A 289 -22.30 -1.21 -11.77
C MET A 289 -22.84 -1.83 -10.48
N ALA A 290 -23.83 -2.72 -10.56
CA ALA A 290 -24.28 -3.48 -9.40
C ALA A 290 -23.31 -4.61 -9.01
N PHE A 291 -22.43 -5.01 -9.93
CA PHE A 291 -21.54 -6.16 -9.77
C PHE A 291 -20.11 -5.75 -9.35
N PHE A 292 -19.50 -4.74 -9.98
CA PHE A 292 -18.13 -4.32 -9.67
C PHE A 292 -17.91 -3.90 -8.21
N PRO A 293 -18.79 -3.11 -7.56
CA PRO A 293 -18.66 -2.79 -6.15
C PRO A 293 -18.75 -4.03 -5.25
N LYS A 294 -19.58 -5.01 -5.60
CA LYS A 294 -19.67 -6.28 -4.87
C LYS A 294 -18.42 -7.14 -5.05
N LEU A 295 -17.84 -7.15 -6.26
CA LEU A 295 -16.55 -7.78 -6.52
C LEU A 295 -15.45 -7.14 -5.68
N VAL A 296 -15.37 -5.81 -5.70
CA VAL A 296 -14.38 -5.05 -4.96
C VAL A 296 -14.57 -5.26 -3.48
N VAL A 297 -15.80 -5.28 -2.97
CA VAL A 297 -16.07 -5.65 -1.57
C VAL A 297 -15.69 -7.08 -1.25
N ASN A 298 -15.99 -8.05 -2.09
CA ASN A 298 -15.62 -9.44 -1.79
C ASN A 298 -14.11 -9.66 -1.88
N ILE A 299 -13.43 -8.97 -2.81
CA ILE A 299 -11.97 -8.94 -2.87
C ILE A 299 -11.45 -8.26 -1.60
N VAL A 300 -11.84 -7.02 -1.34
CA VAL A 300 -11.34 -6.17 -0.25
C VAL A 300 -11.70 -6.69 1.15
N LEU A 301 -12.96 -7.06 1.42
CA LEU A 301 -13.39 -7.66 2.70
C LEU A 301 -12.90 -9.09 2.88
N GLY A 302 -12.89 -9.92 1.82
CA GLY A 302 -12.26 -11.24 1.88
C GLY A 302 -10.75 -11.15 2.13
N SER A 303 -10.15 -10.04 1.73
CA SER A 303 -8.72 -9.77 1.88
C SER A 303 -8.33 -9.07 3.17
N PHE A 304 -9.29 -8.52 3.91
CA PHE A 304 -9.07 -7.96 5.24
C PHE A 304 -8.93 -9.02 6.34
N ASP A 305 -9.59 -10.17 6.19
CA ASP A 305 -9.53 -11.23 7.21
C ASP A 305 -8.40 -12.23 6.96
N ASN A 306 -8.05 -12.56 5.69
CA ASN A 306 -6.96 -13.51 5.37
C ASN A 306 -6.25 -13.29 4.02
N ILE A 307 -6.88 -12.68 2.99
CA ILE A 307 -6.38 -12.79 1.61
C ILE A 307 -5.30 -11.78 1.18
N ILE A 308 -5.18 -10.53 1.69
CA ILE A 308 -4.08 -9.63 1.24
C ILE A 308 -2.71 -10.13 1.72
N PRO A 309 -2.52 -10.47 3.02
CA PRO A 309 -1.21 -10.91 3.49
C PRO A 309 -0.79 -12.26 2.86
N GLU A 310 -1.77 -13.13 2.60
CA GLU A 310 -1.57 -14.48 2.11
C GLU A 310 -1.44 -14.51 0.57
N ALA A 311 -2.24 -13.76 -0.18
CA ALA A 311 -2.11 -13.68 -1.64
C ALA A 311 -0.79 -13.04 -2.07
N GLN A 312 -0.31 -11.99 -1.39
CA GLN A 312 0.96 -11.37 -1.73
C GLN A 312 2.17 -12.26 -1.39
N SER A 313 2.14 -12.94 -0.25
CA SER A 313 3.20 -13.89 0.12
C SER A 313 3.26 -15.10 -0.82
N HIS A 314 2.13 -15.52 -1.41
CA HIS A 314 2.06 -16.63 -2.36
C HIS A 314 2.22 -16.25 -3.85
N LEU A 315 1.78 -15.06 -4.28
CA LEU A 315 1.80 -14.63 -5.69
C LEU A 315 3.11 -13.95 -6.10
N ASP A 316 3.81 -13.31 -5.16
CA ASP A 316 5.13 -12.76 -5.42
C ASP A 316 6.22 -13.75 -5.02
N LYS A 317 6.67 -14.57 -5.98
CA LYS A 317 7.76 -15.54 -5.82
C LYS A 317 9.09 -15.07 -6.42
N ASN A 318 9.11 -13.93 -7.11
CA ASN A 318 10.27 -13.41 -7.86
C ASN A 318 10.66 -11.99 -7.42
N TYR A 319 10.52 -11.69 -6.13
CA TYR A 319 10.81 -10.38 -5.53
C TYR A 319 12.30 -10.06 -5.39
N GLY A 320 13.21 -11.02 -5.53
CA GLY A 320 14.64 -10.79 -5.35
C GLY A 320 14.98 -10.37 -3.93
N ASP A 321 15.44 -9.13 -3.79
CA ASP A 321 15.72 -8.42 -2.53
C ASP A 321 14.64 -7.37 -2.19
N CYS A 322 13.47 -7.44 -2.83
CA CYS A 322 12.38 -6.46 -2.68
C CYS A 322 11.03 -7.12 -2.34
N PRO A 323 10.90 -7.75 -1.14
CA PRO A 323 9.66 -8.43 -0.72
C PRO A 323 8.47 -7.46 -0.60
N SER A 324 7.24 -7.95 -0.45
CA SER A 324 6.07 -7.13 -0.05
C SER A 324 6.03 -6.90 1.46
N HIS A 325 5.24 -5.91 1.93
CA HIS A 325 5.06 -5.72 3.38
C HIS A 325 4.43 -6.91 4.09
N SER A 326 3.44 -7.55 3.45
CA SER A 326 2.79 -8.77 3.92
C SER A 326 3.71 -9.98 4.16
N GLN A 327 4.83 -10.01 3.46
CA GLN A 327 5.85 -11.03 3.65
C GLN A 327 6.66 -10.79 4.92
N LEU A 328 6.70 -9.55 5.42
CA LEU A 328 7.44 -9.16 6.61
C LEU A 328 6.51 -9.05 7.82
N ALA A 329 7.11 -9.00 9.00
CA ALA A 329 6.46 -9.41 10.23
C ALA A 329 5.20 -8.64 10.66
N LYS A 330 4.87 -7.45 10.11
CA LYS A 330 3.82 -6.58 10.68
C LYS A 330 2.40 -6.75 10.15
N ASP A 331 2.18 -7.09 8.88
CA ASP A 331 0.83 -6.81 8.31
C ASP A 331 -0.25 -7.82 8.66
N SER A 332 0.14 -9.03 9.08
CA SER A 332 -0.82 -10.02 9.56
C SER A 332 -0.56 -10.35 11.03
N TYR A 333 -1.61 -10.27 11.85
CA TYR A 333 -1.58 -10.82 13.21
C TYR A 333 -1.25 -12.32 13.24
N GLU A 334 -1.43 -13.00 12.11
CA GLU A 334 -1.11 -14.40 11.93
C GLU A 334 0.38 -14.64 11.61
N HIS A 335 1.14 -13.60 11.24
CA HIS A 335 2.56 -13.75 10.98
C HIS A 335 3.29 -14.16 12.28
N PRO A 336 4.06 -15.27 12.29
CA PRO A 336 4.69 -15.81 13.49
C PRO A 336 5.56 -14.80 14.27
N LEU A 337 6.18 -13.87 13.56
CA LEU A 337 7.09 -12.88 14.12
C LEU A 337 6.42 -11.55 14.49
N ASN A 338 5.14 -11.35 14.19
CA ASN A 338 4.43 -10.08 14.39
C ASN A 338 4.55 -9.54 15.82
N LYS A 339 4.22 -10.39 16.79
CA LYS A 339 4.21 -10.01 18.20
C LYS A 339 5.61 -9.65 18.69
N ILE A 340 6.63 -10.41 18.31
CA ILE A 340 8.00 -10.14 18.79
C ILE A 340 8.59 -8.90 18.11
N SER A 341 8.28 -8.65 16.84
CA SER A 341 8.63 -7.40 16.15
C SER A 341 8.01 -6.19 16.85
N ALA A 342 6.71 -6.25 17.17
CA ALA A 342 6.01 -5.18 17.88
C ALA A 342 6.60 -4.92 19.28
N GLU A 343 6.99 -5.97 20.01
CA GLU A 343 7.66 -5.81 21.31
C GLU A 343 9.03 -5.12 21.18
N LEU A 344 9.85 -5.50 20.19
CA LEU A 344 11.13 -4.82 19.92
C LEU A 344 10.92 -3.35 19.56
N ALA A 345 9.92 -3.03 18.75
CA ALA A 345 9.57 -1.65 18.40
C ALA A 345 9.18 -0.83 19.64
N LYS A 346 8.30 -1.37 20.51
CA LYS A 346 7.92 -0.73 21.78
C LYS A 346 9.12 -0.44 22.67
N ILE A 347 10.08 -1.36 22.75
CA ILE A 347 11.30 -1.19 23.53
C ILE A 347 12.15 -0.06 22.97
N ALA A 348 12.37 -0.05 21.65
CA ALA A 348 13.13 1.00 20.98
C ALA A 348 12.47 2.38 21.16
N VAL A 349 11.17 2.48 20.89
CA VAL A 349 10.38 3.70 21.06
C VAL A 349 10.42 4.20 22.50
N LYS A 350 10.27 3.31 23.49
CA LYS A 350 10.34 3.68 24.92
C LYS A 350 11.71 4.25 25.29
N ASP A 351 12.79 3.65 24.79
CA ASP A 351 14.14 4.14 25.05
C ASP A 351 14.36 5.53 24.42
N VAL A 352 13.98 5.72 23.16
CA VAL A 352 14.05 7.03 22.49
C VAL A 352 13.21 8.08 23.21
N GLY A 353 11.98 7.74 23.59
CA GLY A 353 11.11 8.61 24.38
C GLY A 353 11.71 8.96 25.75
N THR A 354 12.46 8.04 26.36
CA THR A 354 13.19 8.28 27.62
C THR A 354 14.36 9.24 27.40
N GLN A 355 15.17 9.04 26.36
CA GLN A 355 16.27 9.96 26.03
C GLN A 355 15.74 11.36 25.67
N TYR A 356 14.65 11.42 24.91
CA TYR A 356 13.94 12.66 24.65
C TYR A 356 13.52 13.30 25.96
N LYS A 357 12.79 12.61 26.84
CA LYS A 357 12.33 13.14 28.15
C LYS A 357 13.49 13.62 29.04
N ASN A 358 14.63 12.94 29.02
CA ASN A 358 15.82 13.28 29.79
C ASN A 358 16.58 14.51 29.26
N GLY A 359 16.09 15.15 28.19
CA GLY A 359 16.63 16.41 27.70
C GLY A 359 17.79 16.26 26.71
N MET A 360 17.97 15.08 26.10
CA MET A 360 18.96 14.89 25.04
C MET A 360 18.74 15.91 23.91
N SER A 361 19.83 16.49 23.42
CA SER A 361 19.78 17.49 22.34
C SER A 361 19.31 16.86 21.03
N GLY A 362 18.69 17.65 20.14
CA GLY A 362 18.17 17.14 18.86
C GLY A 362 19.20 16.38 18.03
N PRO A 363 20.41 16.93 17.79
CA PRO A 363 21.47 16.20 17.09
C PRO A 363 21.92 14.93 17.81
N ALA A 364 22.12 14.96 19.13
CA ALA A 364 22.56 13.79 19.88
C ALA A 364 21.49 12.69 19.88
N LEU A 365 20.21 13.05 20.00
CA LEU A 365 19.09 12.13 19.91
C LEU A 365 18.99 11.51 18.52
N ALA A 366 19.10 12.33 17.48
CA ALA A 366 19.10 11.87 16.09
C ALA A 366 20.22 10.85 15.80
N ASP A 367 21.44 11.11 16.27
CA ASP A 367 22.56 10.18 16.09
C ASP A 367 22.45 8.95 16.99
N PHE A 368 21.93 9.10 18.21
CA PHE A 368 21.65 7.99 19.11
C PHE A 368 20.69 6.99 18.46
N VAL A 369 19.55 7.47 17.93
CA VAL A 369 18.55 6.59 17.30
C VAL A 369 19.12 5.91 16.06
N ALA A 370 19.76 6.68 15.17
CA ALA A 370 20.30 6.16 13.93
C ALA A 370 21.41 5.11 14.17
N ASN A 371 22.34 5.39 15.08
CA ASN A 371 23.48 4.51 15.32
C ASN A 371 23.11 3.26 16.15
N LYS A 372 22.06 3.34 16.96
CA LYS A 372 21.63 2.21 17.80
C LYS A 372 20.63 1.29 17.10
N TYR A 373 19.67 1.86 16.39
CA TYR A 373 18.52 1.11 15.89
C TYR A 373 18.57 0.84 14.38
N PHE A 374 19.05 1.77 13.57
CA PHE A 374 19.08 1.64 12.10
C PHE A 374 20.35 0.92 11.61
N VAL A 375 20.61 -0.26 12.19
CA VAL A 375 21.84 -1.03 11.96
C VAL A 375 21.55 -2.48 11.63
N HIS A 376 22.42 -3.09 10.82
CA HIS A 376 22.38 -4.51 10.54
C HIS A 376 22.43 -5.36 11.82
N PRO A 377 21.72 -6.50 11.96
CA PRO A 377 21.71 -7.28 13.20
C PRO A 377 23.07 -7.85 13.58
N SER A 378 23.99 -7.99 12.62
CA SER A 378 25.38 -8.37 12.92
C SER A 378 26.13 -7.31 13.74
N SER A 379 25.70 -6.05 13.70
CA SER A 379 26.30 -4.95 14.47
C SER A 379 26.23 -5.23 15.98
N PRO A 380 27.28 -4.89 16.75
CA PRO A 380 27.22 -4.90 18.22
C PRO A 380 26.09 -4.02 18.78
N ASN A 381 25.70 -2.98 18.05
CA ASN A 381 24.63 -2.08 18.48
C ASN A 381 23.25 -2.75 18.44
N ALA A 382 23.06 -3.79 17.62
CA ALA A 382 21.81 -4.53 17.57
C ALA A 382 21.65 -5.56 18.70
N ARG A 383 22.65 -5.75 19.58
CA ARG A 383 22.66 -6.83 20.59
C ARG A 383 21.67 -6.63 21.73
N TRP A 384 21.10 -5.44 21.88
CA TRP A 384 20.04 -5.20 22.85
C TRP A 384 18.81 -6.08 22.60
N SER A 385 18.54 -6.48 21.33
CA SER A 385 17.40 -7.33 20.98
C SER A 385 17.56 -8.76 21.49
N ASP A 386 18.79 -9.25 21.71
CA ASP A 386 19.08 -10.61 22.18
C ASP A 386 18.45 -10.89 23.54
N LYS A 387 18.40 -9.87 24.41
CA LYS A 387 17.74 -9.93 25.72
C LYS A 387 16.26 -10.32 25.64
N TYR A 388 15.61 -10.04 24.51
CA TYR A 388 14.19 -10.29 24.28
C TYR A 388 13.96 -11.47 23.35
N LEU A 389 14.79 -11.62 22.32
CA LEU A 389 14.72 -12.71 21.36
C LEU A 389 15.10 -14.06 21.98
N ILE A 390 16.14 -14.14 22.80
CA ILE A 390 16.57 -15.42 23.39
C ILE A 390 15.47 -16.03 24.29
N PRO A 391 14.86 -15.29 25.24
CA PRO A 391 13.74 -15.82 26.02
C PRO A 391 12.52 -16.14 25.15
N TRP A 392 12.26 -15.35 24.10
CA TRP A 392 11.15 -15.60 23.18
C TRP A 392 11.35 -16.90 22.40
N VAL A 393 12.54 -17.14 21.85
CA VAL A 393 12.89 -18.41 21.16
C VAL A 393 12.73 -19.59 22.10
N ASN A 394 13.23 -19.48 23.33
CA ASN A 394 13.17 -20.55 24.33
C ASN A 394 11.74 -20.85 24.81
N SER A 395 10.78 -19.94 24.61
CA SER A 395 9.38 -20.16 24.96
C SER A 395 8.54 -20.74 23.81
N GLN A 396 9.08 -20.81 22.59
CA GLN A 396 8.38 -21.41 21.46
C GLN A 396 8.58 -22.93 21.41
N SER A 397 7.62 -23.65 20.80
CA SER A 397 7.79 -25.07 20.50
C SER A 397 8.84 -25.28 19.40
N LYS A 398 9.52 -26.43 19.43
CA LYS A 398 10.48 -26.80 18.37
C LYS A 398 9.84 -26.79 16.98
N GLU A 399 8.61 -27.29 16.87
CA GLU A 399 7.83 -27.30 15.63
C GLU A 399 7.55 -25.88 15.11
N PHE A 400 7.23 -24.94 16.01
CA PHE A 400 7.04 -23.53 15.63
C PHE A 400 8.33 -22.91 15.10
N ILE A 401 9.46 -23.18 15.75
CA ILE A 401 10.77 -22.69 15.32
C ILE A 401 11.18 -23.27 13.96
N GLU A 402 10.92 -24.55 13.71
CA GLU A 402 11.16 -25.19 12.41
C GLU A 402 10.30 -24.56 11.30
N LYS A 403 9.06 -24.15 11.59
CA LYS A 403 8.20 -23.47 10.59
C LYS A 403 8.77 -22.13 10.11
N LEU A 404 9.59 -21.45 10.92
CA LEU A 404 10.18 -20.16 10.54
C LEU A 404 11.16 -20.26 9.36
N SER A 405 11.70 -21.45 9.03
CA SER A 405 12.58 -21.63 7.86
C SER A 405 11.85 -21.62 6.53
N HIS A 406 10.52 -21.61 6.56
CA HIS A 406 9.66 -21.55 5.41
C HIS A 406 9.03 -20.16 5.30
N GLY A 407 8.94 -19.63 4.08
CA GLY A 407 8.31 -18.33 3.85
C GLY A 407 6.82 -18.30 4.16
N THR A 408 6.12 -19.43 4.24
CA THR A 408 4.67 -19.46 4.52
C THR A 408 4.29 -20.58 5.47
N VAL A 409 3.38 -20.28 6.41
CA VAL A 409 2.89 -21.20 7.45
C VAL A 409 1.75 -22.12 6.94
N TYR A 410 1.11 -21.78 5.81
CA TYR A 410 -0.13 -22.43 5.32
C TYR A 410 0.02 -23.24 4.02
N GLU A 411 0.92 -24.22 3.97
CA GLU A 411 0.82 -25.30 2.96
C GLU A 411 -0.36 -26.28 3.23
N HIS A 412 -1.29 -25.99 4.16
CA HIS A 412 -2.31 -26.96 4.60
C HIS A 412 -3.76 -26.49 4.82
N ALA A 413 -4.15 -25.23 4.58
CA ALA A 413 -5.53 -24.78 4.85
C ALA A 413 -6.22 -24.24 3.60
N HIS A 414 -6.83 -25.15 2.85
CA HIS A 414 -7.75 -24.85 1.76
C HIS A 414 -9.19 -24.79 2.30
N HIS A 415 -10.04 -23.98 1.64
CA HIS A 415 -11.51 -23.84 1.74
C HIS A 415 -12.06 -22.68 2.59
N GLU A 416 -12.58 -21.63 1.93
CA GLU A 416 -14.01 -21.40 1.66
C GLU A 416 -14.25 -19.99 1.08
N VAL A 417 -14.46 -19.88 -0.24
CA VAL A 417 -15.11 -18.71 -0.86
C VAL A 417 -16.05 -19.21 -1.96
N GLN A 418 -17.31 -18.76 -1.95
CA GLN A 418 -18.34 -19.18 -2.89
C GLN A 418 -17.97 -18.77 -4.33
N ALA A 419 -17.84 -19.78 -5.20
CA ALA A 419 -17.70 -19.59 -6.64
C ALA A 419 -18.94 -18.90 -7.22
N ILE A 420 -18.72 -17.85 -8.01
CA ILE A 420 -19.75 -17.29 -8.88
C ILE A 420 -20.11 -18.34 -9.93
N SER A 421 -21.40 -18.57 -10.17
CA SER A 421 -21.84 -19.57 -11.16
C SER A 421 -21.29 -19.29 -12.57
N ASP A 422 -20.92 -20.34 -13.31
CA ASP A 422 -20.45 -20.27 -14.71
C ASP A 422 -21.38 -19.46 -15.62
N LYS A 423 -22.68 -19.45 -15.31
CA LYS A 423 -23.71 -18.67 -16.01
C LYS A 423 -23.48 -17.16 -15.90
N SER A 424 -23.04 -16.68 -14.74
CA SER A 424 -22.71 -15.26 -14.52
C SER A 424 -21.44 -14.86 -15.26
N VAL A 425 -20.40 -15.71 -15.24
CA VAL A 425 -19.15 -15.48 -15.97
C VAL A 425 -19.40 -15.37 -17.48
N LYS A 426 -20.20 -16.29 -18.03
CA LYS A 426 -20.60 -16.26 -19.44
C LYS A 426 -21.37 -14.98 -19.79
N LYS A 427 -22.28 -14.54 -18.92
CA LYS A 427 -23.05 -13.30 -19.13
C LYS A 427 -22.17 -12.06 -19.10
N ILE A 428 -21.17 -12.01 -18.22
CA ILE A 428 -20.22 -10.89 -18.15
C ILE A 428 -19.38 -10.84 -19.44
N LYS A 429 -18.89 -11.98 -19.94
CA LYS A 429 -18.19 -12.05 -21.23
C LYS A 429 -19.02 -11.47 -22.38
N GLU A 430 -20.28 -11.89 -22.51
CA GLU A 430 -21.20 -11.38 -23.54
C GLU A 430 -21.40 -9.85 -23.44
N ILE A 431 -21.51 -9.32 -22.21
CA ILE A 431 -21.67 -7.88 -21.96
C ILE A 431 -20.41 -7.09 -22.36
N MET A 432 -19.23 -7.63 -22.02
CA MET A 432 -17.96 -6.94 -22.30
C MET A 432 -17.61 -6.96 -23.79
N GLU A 433 -17.92 -8.05 -24.50
CA GLU A 433 -17.85 -8.10 -25.96
C GLU A 433 -18.77 -7.07 -26.62
N PHE A 434 -19.97 -6.87 -26.06
CA PHE A 434 -20.89 -5.82 -26.51
C PHE A 434 -20.29 -4.43 -26.33
N PHE A 435 -19.68 -4.12 -25.18
CA PHE A 435 -19.02 -2.83 -24.96
C PHE A 435 -17.84 -2.62 -25.92
N ALA A 436 -16.95 -3.60 -26.05
CA ALA A 436 -15.79 -3.52 -26.93
C ALA A 436 -16.16 -3.27 -28.41
N LYS A 437 -17.28 -3.85 -28.87
CA LYS A 437 -17.78 -3.66 -30.24
C LYS A 437 -18.38 -2.28 -30.48
N LYS A 438 -18.86 -1.61 -29.43
CA LYS A 438 -19.57 -0.32 -29.51
C LYS A 438 -18.71 0.89 -29.13
N SER A 439 -17.54 0.64 -28.51
CA SER A 439 -16.56 1.66 -28.14
C SER A 439 -15.46 1.90 -29.20
N LYS A 440 -15.43 1.11 -30.28
CA LYS A 440 -14.65 1.37 -31.49
C LYS A 440 -15.45 2.25 -32.43
#